data_AF-V4JRN3-F1
#
_entry.id   AF-V4JRN3-F1
#
_cell.length_a   1.000
_cell.length_b   1.000
_cell.length_c   1.000
_cell.angle_alpha   90.00
_cell.angle_beta   90.00
_cell.angle_gamma   90.00
#
_symmetry.space_group_name_H-M   'P 1'
#
loop_
_entity.id
_entity.type
_entity.pdbx_description
1 polymer ?
#
loop_
_entity_poly.entity_id
_entity_poly.type
_entity_poly.pdbx_seq_one_letter_code
_entity_poly.pdbx_strand_id
1 'polypeptide(L)'
;MQTVYLDLETTGLHPSRDEIVEIGILDDQGQPLLDTLVRPIRHTSWPEAEYNNGISPVKKDTRKNVTPVKKDTRNSTLLDWSWL
;
A
#
# COMPACT_ATOMS: atom_id res chain seq x y z
N MET A 1 13.95 -6.35 24.47
CA MET A 1 12.94 -6.84 23.53
C MET A 1 12.63 -5.67 22.61
N GLN A 2 12.68 -5.83 21.29
CA GLN A 2 12.33 -4.74 20.37
C GLN A 2 10.85 -4.83 20.06
N THR A 3 10.09 -3.77 20.36
CA THR A 3 8.69 -3.65 19.96
C THR A 3 8.63 -3.01 18.58
N VAL A 4 7.73 -3.51 17.74
CA VAL A 4 7.38 -2.92 16.45
C VAL A 4 5.87 -2.83 16.33
N TYR A 5 5.39 -1.84 15.59
CA TYR A 5 3.98 -1.64 15.30
C TYR A 5 3.75 -1.96 13.83
N LEU A 6 2.77 -2.84 13.55
CA LEU A 6 2.43 -3.30 12.22
C LEU A 6 1.06 -2.75 11.82
N ASP A 7 0.99 -2.20 10.61
CA ASP A 7 -0.24 -1.84 9.93
C ASP A 7 -0.26 -2.47 8.53
N LEU A 8 -1.45 -2.85 8.05
CA LEU A 8 -1.63 -3.53 6.77
C LEU A 8 -2.82 -2.95 6.02
N GLU A 9 -2.63 -2.75 4.71
CA GLU A 9 -3.72 -2.50 3.78
C GLU A 9 -3.92 -3.68 2.85
N THR A 10 -5.17 -3.95 2.49
CA THR A 10 -5.54 -5.16 1.73
C THR A 10 -6.52 -4.84 0.60
N THR A 11 -6.71 -5.79 -0.32
CA THR A 11 -7.71 -5.68 -1.39
C THR A 11 -9.17 -5.82 -0.89
N GLY A 12 -9.37 -6.22 0.36
CA GLY A 12 -10.67 -6.50 0.97
C GLY A 12 -10.54 -7.28 2.29
N LEU A 13 -11.66 -7.66 2.90
CA LEU A 13 -11.67 -8.19 4.27
C LEU A 13 -11.67 -9.73 4.38
N HIS A 14 -11.62 -10.45 3.25
CA HIS A 14 -11.72 -11.91 3.26
C HIS A 14 -10.34 -12.58 3.43
N PRO A 15 -10.06 -13.25 4.56
CA PRO A 15 -8.70 -13.66 4.95
C PRO A 15 -8.02 -14.65 3.97
N SER A 16 -8.78 -15.50 3.28
CA SER A 16 -8.21 -16.45 2.31
C SER A 16 -8.19 -15.93 0.85
N ARG A 17 -8.90 -14.85 0.56
CA ARG A 17 -9.11 -14.36 -0.82
C ARG A 17 -8.34 -13.08 -1.05
N ASP A 18 -8.48 -12.11 -0.15
CA ASP A 18 -7.86 -10.81 -0.30
C ASP A 18 -6.35 -10.87 -0.06
N GLU A 19 -5.67 -9.89 -0.63
CA GLU A 19 -4.22 -9.80 -0.68
C GLU A 19 -3.76 -8.50 -0.04
N ILE A 20 -2.57 -8.51 0.55
CA ILE A 20 -1.94 -7.31 1.10
C ILE A 20 -1.50 -6.41 -0.07
N VAL A 21 -1.77 -5.11 0.04
CA VAL A 21 -1.35 -4.07 -0.91
C VAL A 21 -0.37 -3.05 -0.32
N GLU A 22 -0.23 -2.98 1.00
CA GLU A 22 0.77 -2.18 1.71
C GLU A 22 1.15 -2.85 3.04
N ILE A 23 2.40 -2.69 3.45
CA ILE A 23 2.90 -3.07 4.78
C ILE A 23 3.60 -1.86 5.38
N GLY A 24 3.12 -1.41 6.55
CA GLY A 24 3.73 -0.38 7.37
C GLY A 24 4.28 -0.95 8.67
N ILE A 25 5.55 -0.65 9.00
CA ILE A 25 6.19 -1.05 10.25
C ILE A 25 6.90 0.14 10.87
N LEU A 26 6.59 0.45 12.13
CA LEU A 26 7.26 1.48 12.92
C LEU A 26 8.02 0.87 14.11
N ASP A 27 9.10 1.52 14.53
CA ASP A 27 9.76 1.26 15.80
C ASP A 27 9.06 1.97 16.99
N ASP A 28 9.63 1.85 18.19
CA ASP A 28 9.12 2.45 19.42
C ASP A 28 9.25 3.98 19.50
N GLN A 29 10.09 4.56 18.65
CA GLN A 29 10.24 6.01 18.49
C GLN A 29 9.35 6.55 17.35
N GLY A 30 8.52 5.70 16.75
CA GLY A 30 7.66 6.05 15.63
C GLY A 30 8.41 6.24 14.31
N GLN A 31 9.66 5.79 14.21
CA GLN A 31 10.41 5.83 12.95
C GLN A 31 9.97 4.66 12.06
N PRO A 32 9.75 4.90 10.76
CA PRO A 32 9.42 3.84 9.83
C PRO A 32 10.61 2.91 9.60
N LEU A 33 10.40 1.63 9.93
CA LEU A 33 11.29 0.53 9.56
C LEU A 33 10.95 -0.04 8.18
N LEU A 34 9.67 0.04 7.80
CA LEU A 34 9.16 -0.34 6.48
C LEU A 34 7.91 0.49 6.15
N ASP A 35 7.87 1.01 4.93
CA ASP A 35 6.66 1.56 4.33
C ASP A 35 6.72 1.18 2.84
N THR A 36 5.94 0.16 2.44
CA THR A 36 6.10 -0.42 1.12
C THR A 36 4.79 -0.98 0.56
N LEU A 37 4.53 -0.62 -0.71
CA LEU A 37 3.44 -1.18 -1.49
C LEU A 37 3.77 -2.60 -1.97
N VAL A 38 2.79 -3.49 -1.86
CA VAL A 38 2.91 -4.91 -2.21
C VAL A 38 2.05 -5.21 -3.42
N ARG A 39 2.63 -5.83 -4.46
CA ARG A 39 1.88 -6.18 -5.67
C ARG A 39 0.97 -7.40 -5.43
N PRO A 40 -0.37 -7.28 -5.49
CA PRO A 40 -1.25 -8.44 -5.45
C PRO A 40 -1.12 -9.26 -6.74
N ILE A 41 -1.35 -10.57 -6.64
CA ILE A 41 -1.18 -11.52 -7.75
C ILE A 41 -2.54 -11.94 -8.32
N ARG A 42 -3.58 -12.06 -7.48
CA ARG A 42 -4.91 -12.57 -7.85
C ARG A 42 -5.89 -11.46 -8.16
N HIS A 43 -5.86 -10.35 -7.41
CA HIS A 43 -6.77 -9.23 -7.57
C HIS A 43 -6.21 -8.16 -8.50
N THR A 44 -7.02 -7.77 -9.49
CA THR A 44 -6.71 -6.65 -10.40
C THR A 44 -7.54 -5.40 -10.10
N SER A 45 -8.45 -5.46 -9.12
CA SER A 45 -9.33 -4.36 -8.70
C SER A 45 -9.83 -4.58 -7.28
N TRP A 46 -9.96 -3.50 -6.51
CA TRP A 46 -10.50 -3.49 -5.14
C TRP A 46 -11.21 -2.16 -4.84
N PRO A 47 -12.35 -1.87 -5.48
CA PRO A 47 -12.94 -0.52 -5.46
C PRO A 47 -13.30 -0.02 -4.06
N GLU A 48 -13.79 -0.89 -3.17
CA GLU A 48 -14.13 -0.51 -1.79
C GLU A 48 -12.88 -0.21 -0.96
N ALA A 49 -11.86 -1.09 -1.02
CA ALA A 49 -10.60 -0.85 -0.32
C ALA A 49 -9.83 0.34 -0.92
N GLU A 50 -9.90 0.58 -2.23
CA GLU A 50 -9.32 1.76 -2.88
C GLU A 50 -9.98 3.04 -2.37
N TYR A 51 -11.30 3.03 -2.22
CA TYR A 51 -12.05 4.16 -1.69
C TYR A 51 -11.65 4.49 -0.24
N ASN A 52 -11.50 3.48 0.60
CA ASN A 52 -11.15 3.66 2.01
C ASN A 52 -9.67 4.04 2.21
N ASN A 53 -8.76 3.38 1.48
CA ASN A 53 -7.34 3.40 1.79
C ASN A 53 -6.54 4.27 0.80
N GLY A 54 -7.14 4.68 -0.33
CA GLY A 54 -6.50 5.49 -1.36
C GLY A 54 -5.47 4.76 -2.21
N ILE A 55 -5.30 3.45 -2.04
CA ILE A 55 -4.36 2.64 -2.84
C ILE A 55 -5.09 2.12 -4.06
N SER A 56 -4.68 2.58 -5.24
CA SER A 56 -5.26 2.19 -6.52
C SER A 56 -4.57 0.98 -7.12
N PRO A 57 -5.32 0.12 -7.84
CA PRO A 57 -4.73 -0.78 -8.82
C PRO A 57 -3.97 0.03 -9.87
N VAL A 58 -2.87 -0.54 -10.36
CA VAL A 58 -2.12 0.09 -11.45
C VAL A 58 -2.91 -0.04 -12.75
N LYS A 59 -2.97 1.03 -13.53
CA LYS A 59 -3.34 0.94 -14.94
C LYS A 59 -2.20 0.24 -15.69
N LYS A 60 -2.46 -0.92 -16.31
CA LYS A 60 -1.49 -1.63 -17.16
C LYS A 60 -0.90 -0.68 -18.22
N ASP A 61 0.28 -0.10 -17.98
CA ASP A 61 1.16 0.41 -19.03
C ASP A 61 2.14 -0.73 -19.35
N THR A 62 2.19 -1.14 -20.61
CA THR A 62 2.78 -2.40 -21.10
C THR A 62 4.31 -2.49 -20.98
N ARG A 63 4.98 -1.62 -20.19
CA ARG A 63 6.44 -1.41 -20.25
C ARG A 63 7.23 -1.60 -18.96
N LYS A 64 6.64 -1.82 -17.77
CA LYS A 64 7.41 -2.01 -16.52
C LYS A 64 6.74 -2.99 -15.55
N ASN A 65 7.55 -3.69 -14.75
CA ASN A 65 7.09 -4.47 -13.60
C ASN A 65 6.24 -3.57 -12.67
N VAL A 66 5.06 -4.05 -12.28
CA VAL A 66 3.92 -3.24 -11.86
C VAL A 66 3.75 -3.24 -10.34
N THR A 67 3.74 -2.11 -9.63
CA THR A 67 3.47 -2.02 -8.18
C THR A 67 2.29 -1.09 -7.90
N PRO A 68 1.41 -1.36 -6.92
CA PRO A 68 0.28 -0.49 -6.58
C PRO A 68 0.68 0.96 -6.38
N VAL A 69 -0.29 1.88 -6.44
CA VAL A 69 -0.03 3.32 -6.27
C VAL A 69 -0.93 3.88 -5.17
N LYS A 70 -0.33 4.53 -4.17
CA LYS A 70 -1.03 5.28 -3.12
C LYS A 70 -1.37 6.69 -3.64
N LYS A 71 -2.64 7.06 -3.62
CA LYS A 71 -3.08 8.44 -3.91
C LYS A 71 -2.96 9.28 -2.64
N ASP A 72 -2.21 10.37 -2.70
CA ASP A 72 -2.30 11.40 -1.67
C ASP A 72 -3.54 12.26 -1.92
N THR A 73 -4.46 12.29 -0.96
CA THR A 73 -5.69 13.09 -1.01
C THR A 73 -5.47 14.55 -0.66
N ARG A 74 -4.26 14.96 -0.24
CA ARG A 74 -3.95 16.35 0.15
C ARG A 74 -3.41 17.21 -0.98
N ASN A 75 -2.80 16.64 -2.02
CA ASN A 75 -2.34 17.38 -3.21
C ASN A 75 -2.38 16.48 -4.46
N SER A 76 -2.96 16.97 -5.56
CA SER A 76 -3.11 16.26 -6.84
C SER A 76 -1.79 16.07 -7.64
N THR A 77 -0.67 15.94 -6.95
CA THR A 77 0.65 15.63 -7.51
C THR A 77 1.21 14.39 -6.83
N LEU A 78 1.79 13.48 -7.61
CA LEU A 78 2.56 12.34 -7.09
C LEU A 78 3.65 12.90 -6.16
N LEU A 79 3.50 12.71 -4.85
CA LEU A 79 4.53 13.11 -3.90
C LEU A 79 5.73 12.16 -4.02
N ASP A 80 6.88 12.78 -4.26
CA ASP A 80 8.21 12.20 -4.06
C ASP A 80 8.44 12.07 -2.54
N TRP A 81 8.66 10.83 -2.08
CA TRP A 81 8.89 10.48 -0.68
C TRP A 81 10.37 10.60 -0.29
N SER A 82 11.09 11.60 -0.81
CA SER A 82 12.53 11.81 -0.59
C SER A 82 12.95 12.25 0.82
N TRP A 83 12.12 11.98 1.84
CA TRP A 83 12.48 12.06 3.26
C TRP A 83 12.32 10.73 4.02
N LEU A 84 12.34 9.61 3.28
CA LEU A 84 12.78 8.30 3.77
C LEU A 84 14.13 7.93 3.14
#